data_AF-A0A7J7VGR4-F1
#
_entry.id   AF-A0A7J7VGR4-F1
#
_cell.length_a   1.000
_cell.length_b   1.000
_cell.length_c   1.000
_cell.angle_alpha   90.00
_cell.angle_beta   90.00
_cell.angle_gamma   90.00
#
_symmetry.space_group_name_H-M   'P 1'
#
loop_
_entity.id
_entity.type
_entity.pdbx_description
1 polymer ?
#
loop_
_entity_poly.entity_id
_entity_poly.type
_entity_poly.pdbx_seq_one_letter_code
_entity_poly.pdbx_strand_id
1 'polypeptide(L)' 'MNKVRDEKDTVMDKAPVLIDLIIGKGCWACHKSITHLREDHQPALKIWLH' A
#
# COMPACT_ATOMS: atom_id res chain seq x y z
N MET A 1 -35.37 -4.23 -1.04
CA MET A 1 -34.21 -4.72 -0.26
C MET A 1 -32.98 -4.65 -1.15
N ASN A 2 -32.37 -3.47 -1.28
CA ASN A 2 -31.14 -3.33 -2.06
C ASN A 2 -29.99 -3.90 -1.23
N LYS A 3 -29.52 -5.10 -1.59
CA LYS A 3 -28.27 -5.66 -1.05
C LYS A 3 -27.13 -4.83 -1.63
N VAL A 4 -26.76 -3.76 -0.92
CA VAL A 4 -25.44 -3.14 -1.09
C VAL A 4 -24.46 -4.26 -0.76
N ARG A 5 -23.90 -4.85 -1.81
CA ARG A 5 -22.74 -5.72 -1.70
C ARG A 5 -21.64 -4.76 -1.27
N ASP A 6 -21.49 -4.62 0.04
CA ASP A 6 -20.30 -4.06 0.68
C ASP A 6 -19.17 -5.01 0.29
N GLU A 7 -18.73 -4.87 -0.96
CA GLU A 7 -17.58 -5.56 -1.52
C GLU A 7 -16.46 -5.20 -0.57
N LYS A 8 -16.06 -6.18 0.24
CA LYS A 8 -14.94 -6.12 1.16
C LYS A 8 -13.69 -6.08 0.30
N ASP A 9 -13.56 -5.03 -0.49
CA ASP A 9 -12.34 -4.61 -1.16
C ASP A 9 -11.48 -3.99 -0.07
N THR A 10 -11.10 -4.86 0.86
CA THR A 10 -10.46 -4.48 2.10
C THR A 10 -9.09 -3.97 1.70
N VAL A 11 -8.56 -2.97 2.40
CA VAL A 11 -7.20 -2.48 2.13
C VAL A 11 -6.17 -3.63 2.08
N MET A 12 -6.45 -4.74 2.77
CA MET A 12 -5.66 -5.98 2.73
C MET A 12 -5.64 -6.71 1.38
N ASP A 13 -6.68 -6.59 0.54
CA ASP A 13 -6.71 -7.18 -0.80
C ASP A 13 -5.98 -6.31 -1.83
N LYS A 14 -5.99 -4.98 -1.63
CA LYS A 14 -5.33 -4.01 -2.53
C LYS A 14 -3.84 -3.86 -2.28
N ALA A 15 -3.41 -3.94 -1.02
CA ALA A 15 -2.01 -3.72 -0.66
C ALA A 15 -1.05 -4.72 -1.36
N PRO A 16 -1.32 -6.03 -1.43
CA PRO A 16 -0.46 -6.98 -2.14
C PRO A 16 -0.36 -6.67 -3.63
N VAL A 17 -1.48 -6.32 -4.28
CA VAL A 17 -1.52 -5.97 -5.72
C VAL A 17 -0.69 -4.72 -6.00
N LEU A 18 -0.76 -3.72 -5.12
CA LEU A 18 0.04 -2.51 -5.24
C LEU A 18 1.54 -2.79 -5.03
N ILE A 19 1.89 -3.64 -4.07
CA ILE A 19 3.28 -4.05 -3.83
C ILE A 19 3.85 -4.78 -5.04
N ASP A 20 3.10 -5.74 -5.60
CA ASP A 20 3.52 -6.50 -6.79
C ASP A 20 3.75 -5.57 -8.00
N LEU A 21 2.85 -4.61 -8.22
CA LEU A 21 2.99 -3.59 -9.26
C LEU A 21 4.25 -2.72 -9.06
N ILE A 22 4.54 -2.33 -7.82
CA ILE A 22 5.73 -1.53 -7.50
C ILE A 22 7.01 -2.34 -7.72
N ILE A 23 7.03 -3.62 -7.30
CA ILE A 23 8.15 -4.54 -7.52
C ILE A 23 8.39 -4.75 -9.02
N GLY A 24 7.33 -4.95 -9.80
CA GLY A 24 7.41 -5.10 -11.26
C GLY A 24 7.97 -3.88 -11.99
N LYS A 25 7.88 -2.68 -11.39
CA LYS A 25 8.48 -1.44 -11.91
C LYS A 25 9.95 -1.23 -11.50
N GLY A 26 10.47 -2.06 -10.61
CA GLY A 26 11.88 -2.06 -10.20
C GLY A 26 12.24 -1.02 -9.14
N CYS A 27 13.54 -0.97 -8.82
CA CYS A 27 14.08 -0.30 -7.62
C CYS A 27 13.72 1.18 -7.51
N TRP A 28 13.62 1.89 -8.64
CA TRP A 28 13.26 3.31 -8.63
C TRP A 28 11.83 3.55 -8.13
N ALA A 29 10.88 2.70 -8.56
CA ALA A 29 9.50 2.79 -8.11
C ALA A 29 9.36 2.43 -6.63
N CYS A 30 10.06 1.39 -6.17
CA CYS A 30 10.16 1.07 -4.73
C CYS A 30 10.67 2.28 -3.94
N HIS A 31 11.77 2.89 -4.35
CA HIS A 31 12.36 4.01 -3.63
C HIS A 31 11.40 5.19 -3.53
N LYS A 32 10.74 5.56 -4.64
CA LYS A 32 9.77 6.66 -4.66
C LYS A 32 8.55 6.37 -3.78
N SER A 33 8.01 5.14 -3.82
CA SER A 33 6.87 4.73 -2.99
C SER A 33 7.21 4.73 -1.50
N ILE A 34 8.39 4.26 -1.12
CA ILE A 34 8.86 4.28 0.28
C ILE A 34 9.03 5.71 0.79
N THR A 35 9.61 6.60 -0.03
CA THR A 35 9.74 8.02 0.31
C THR A 35 8.37 8.67 0.51
N HIS A 36 7.43 8.43 -0.41
CA HIS A 36 6.07 8.95 -0.29
C HIS A 36 5.37 8.44 0.98
N LEU A 37 5.53 7.15 1.29
CA LEU A 37 4.98 6.55 2.51
C LEU A 37 5.63 7.10 3.79
N ARG A 38 6.92 7.46 3.73
CA ARG A 38 7.66 8.10 4.84
C ARG A 38 7.18 9.53 5.07
N GLU A 39 6.94 10.29 4.00
CA GLU A 39 6.47 11.68 4.06
C GLU A 39 5.03 11.76 4.55
N ASP A 40 4.17 10.86 4.10
CA ASP A 40 2.75 10.78 4.47
C ASP A 40 2.54 10.21 5.88
N HIS A 41 3.41 9.28 6.32
CA HIS A 41 3.19 8.47 7.52
C HIS A 41 4.40 8.45 8.46
N GLN A 42 4.97 9.62 8.77
CA GLN A 42 6.12 9.77 9.68
C GLN A 42 6.03 8.94 10.99
N PRO A 43 4.87 8.75 11.66
CA PRO A 43 4.83 7.91 12.86
C PRO A 43 4.73 6.39 12.61
N ALA A 44 4.06 5.89 11.55
CA ALA A 44 3.84 4.45 11.40
C ALA A 44 4.95 3.71 10.64
N LEU A 45 5.67 4.39 9.74
CA LEU A 45 6.78 3.75 9.04
C LEU A 45 7.93 3.37 9.99
N LYS A 46 8.05 4.05 11.12
CA LYS A 46 9.04 3.78 12.17
C LYS A 46 8.81 2.44 12.88
N ILE A 47 7.58 1.92 12.82
CA ILE A 47 7.18 0.65 13.45
C ILE A 47 7.42 -0.53 12.51
N TRP A 48 7.40 -0.30 11.19
CA TRP A 48 7.59 -1.33 10.16
C TRP A 48 9.04 -1.64 9.85
N LEU A 49 9.96 -0.75 10.23
CA LEU A 49 11.39 -0.84 9.91
C LEU A 49 12.27 -1.29 11.09
N HIS A 50 11.68 -1.69 12.22
CA HIS A 50 12.38 -2.19 13.40
C HIS A 50 12.14 -3.69 13.60
#